data_AF-A0A131XM26-F1
#
_entry.id   AF-A0A131XM26-F1
#
_cell.length_a   1.000
_cell.length_b   1.000
_cell.length_c   1.000
_cell.angle_alpha   90.00
_cell.angle_beta   90.00
_cell.angle_gamma   90.00
#
_symmetry.space_group_name_H-M   'P 1'
#
loop_
_entity.id
_entity.type
_entity.pdbx_description
1 polymer ?
#
loop_
_entity_poly.entity_id
_entity_poly.type
_entity_poly.pdbx_seq_one_letter_code
_entity_poly.pdbx_strand_id
1 'polypeptide(L)'
;MEKLHKEPGDYTKDSSSFTLELQKFHESRGSPFRHAPRINGREVDLFALYNSVTAIGGWQKVNDLLKWDYILDKLNFPKACAN
;
A
#
# COMPACT_ATOMS: atom_id res chain seq x y z
N MET A 1 13.78 -3.78 -22.73
CA MET A 1 13.39 -3.31 -21.38
C MET A 1 12.38 -2.20 -21.57
N GLU A 2 11.10 -2.56 -21.67
CA GLU A 2 10.02 -1.59 -21.87
C GLU A 2 9.85 -0.75 -20.60
N LYS A 3 10.18 0.54 -20.71
CA LYS A 3 9.87 1.52 -19.68
C LYS A 3 8.38 1.80 -19.81
N LEU A 4 7.58 1.15 -18.95
CA LEU A 4 6.16 1.43 -18.82
C LEU A 4 6.02 2.84 -18.25
N HIS A 5 5.97 3.84 -19.12
CA HIS A 5 5.59 5.20 -18.77
C HIS A 5 4.09 5.18 -18.47
N LYS A 6 3.74 4.73 -17.26
CA LYS A 6 2.38 4.85 -16.76
C LYS A 6 2.14 6.34 -16.51
N GLU A 7 1.33 6.96 -17.35
CA GLU A 7 0.99 8.36 -17.20
C GLU A 7 0.40 8.59 -15.80
N PRO A 8 0.67 9.74 -15.15
CA PRO A 8 0.22 10.00 -13.78
C PRO A 8 -1.31 9.84 -13.59
N GLY A 9 -2.10 10.00 -14.67
CA GLY A 9 -3.55 9.78 -14.64
C GLY A 9 -3.99 8.30 -14.60
N ASP A 10 -3.14 7.37 -15.03
CA ASP A 10 -3.46 5.94 -15.03
C ASP A 10 -3.21 5.31 -13.65
N TYR A 11 -2.18 5.80 -12.93
CA TYR A 11 -1.95 5.41 -11.54
C TYR A 11 -3.12 5.79 -10.62
N THR A 12 -3.65 7.01 -10.75
CA THR A 12 -4.74 7.50 -9.90
C THR A 12 -6.04 6.73 -10.16
N LYS A 13 -6.32 6.38 -11.41
CA LYS A 13 -7.48 5.57 -11.79
C LYS A 13 -7.40 4.16 -11.21
N ASP A 14 -6.24 3.51 -11.32
CA ASP A 14 -6.05 2.17 -10.78
C ASP A 14 -6.08 2.15 -9.25
N SER A 15 -5.44 3.13 -8.59
CA SER A 15 -5.49 3.27 -7.14
C SER A 15 -6.91 3.49 -6.61
N SER A 16 -7.71 4.31 -7.31
CA SER A 16 -9.12 4.55 -6.97
C SER A 16 -9.98 3.29 -7.13
N SER A 17 -9.79 2.58 -8.25
CA SER A 17 -10.50 1.34 -8.54
C SER A 17 -10.17 0.26 -7.52
N PHE A 18 -8.88 0.09 -7.20
CA PHE A 18 -8.40 -0.81 -6.16
C PHE A 18 -9.03 -0.51 -4.79
N THR A 19 -9.05 0.78 -4.41
CA THR A 19 -9.61 1.18 -3.11
C THR A 19 -11.11 0.87 -3.01
N LEU A 20 -11.86 1.09 -4.09
CA LEU A 20 -13.29 0.77 -4.15
C LEU A 20 -13.54 -0.74 -4.03
N GLU A 21 -12.76 -1.56 -4.73
CA GLU A 21 -12.85 -3.02 -4.63
C GLU A 21 -12.49 -3.51 -3.23
N LEU A 22 -11.45 -2.92 -2.62
CA LEU A 22 -11.02 -3.25 -1.27
C LEU A 22 -12.10 -2.89 -0.23
N GLN A 23 -12.78 -1.75 -0.38
CA GLN A 23 -13.92 -1.38 0.47
C GLN A 23 -15.06 -2.40 0.38
N LYS A 24 -15.48 -2.76 -0.85
CA LYS A 24 -16.52 -3.78 -1.07
C LYS A 24 -16.14 -5.13 -0.49
N PHE A 25 -14.88 -5.54 -0.64
CA PHE A 25 -14.36 -6.77 -0.06
C PHE A 25 -14.53 -6.76 1.48
N HIS A 26 -14.11 -5.67 2.12
CA HIS A 26 -14.20 -5.51 3.56
C HIS A 26 -15.64 -5.42 4.08
N GLU A 27 -16.53 -4.75 3.35
CA GLU A 27 -17.98 -4.72 3.62
C GLU A 27 -18.58 -6.13 3.60
N SER A 28 -18.29 -6.92 2.56
CA SER A 28 -18.80 -8.29 2.44
C SER A 28 -18.32 -9.22 3.55
N ARG A 29 -17.19 -8.90 4.18
CA ARG A 29 -16.54 -9.67 5.25
C ARG A 29 -16.88 -9.17 6.65
N GLY A 30 -17.77 -8.17 6.78
CA GLY A 30 -18.16 -7.60 8.07
C GLY A 30 -17.07 -6.75 8.74
N SER A 31 -16.08 -6.28 7.98
CA SER A 31 -14.99 -5.43 8.46
C SER A 31 -14.85 -4.13 7.66
N PRO A 32 -15.95 -3.37 7.47
CA PRO A 32 -15.93 -2.16 6.64
C PRO A 32 -14.95 -1.12 7.21
N PHE A 33 -14.17 -0.49 6.33
CA PHE A 33 -13.32 0.65 6.70
C PHE A 33 -13.80 1.89 5.94
N ARG A 34 -14.07 2.97 6.68
CA ARG A 34 -14.61 4.23 6.12
C ARG A 34 -13.53 5.22 5.72
N HIS A 35 -12.34 5.10 6.30
CA HIS A 35 -11.21 5.98 6.08
C HIS A 35 -9.96 5.16 5.84
N ALA A 36 -9.08 5.65 4.98
CA ALA A 36 -7.78 5.05 4.78
C ALA A 36 -6.99 5.09 6.11
N PRO A 37 -6.26 4.01 6.44
CA PRO A 37 -5.46 3.97 7.65
C PRO A 37 -4.37 5.04 7.62
N ARG A 38 -4.01 5.55 8.80
CA ARG A 38 -3.00 6.60 8.96
C ARG A 38 -1.89 6.12 9.89
N ILE A 39 -0.65 6.39 9.53
CA ILE A 39 0.54 6.16 10.36
C ILE A 39 1.16 7.54 10.65
N ASN A 40 1.31 7.90 11.93
CA ASN A 40 1.80 9.21 12.36
C ASN A 40 1.07 10.39 11.68
N GLY A 41 -0.26 10.29 11.53
CA GLY A 41 -1.10 11.32 10.89
C GLY A 41 -1.01 11.39 9.36
N ARG A 42 -0.12 10.62 8.72
CA ARG A 42 -0.05 10.50 7.26
C ARG A 42 -0.91 9.33 6.78
N GLU A 43 -1.71 9.58 5.75
CA GLU A 43 -2.52 8.56 5.09
C GLU A 43 -1.64 7.55 4.35
N VAL A 44 -1.99 6.27 4.48
CA VAL A 44 -1.28 5.18 3.80
C VAL A 44 -1.89 4.97 2.43
N ASP A 45 -1.07 5.07 1.38
CA ASP A 45 -1.46 4.62 0.04
C ASP A 45 -1.55 3.09 0.03
N LEU A 46 -2.78 2.59 0.16
CA LEU A 46 -3.08 1.15 0.22
C LEU A 46 -2.71 0.42 -1.07
N PHE A 47 -2.82 1.09 -2.22
CA PHE A 47 -2.46 0.51 -3.51
C PHE A 47 -0.95 0.34 -3.62
N ALA A 48 -0.18 1.36 -3.26
CA ALA A 48 1.28 1.28 -3.21
C ALA A 48 1.77 0.24 -2.19
N LEU A 49 1.11 0.15 -1.02
CA LEU A 49 1.43 -0.83 0.02
C LEU A 49 1.21 -2.25 -0.50
N TYR A 50 0.03 -2.52 -1.07
CA TYR A 50 -0.31 -3.82 -1.63
C TYR A 50 0.68 -4.26 -2.71
N ASN A 51 0.99 -3.38 -3.67
CA ASN A 51 1.95 -3.66 -4.74
C ASN A 51 3.37 -3.91 -4.19
N SER A 52 3.80 -3.13 -3.20
CA SER A 52 5.15 -3.29 -2.60
C SER A 52 5.29 -4.61 -1.83
N VAL A 53 4.27 -4.98 -1.06
CA VAL A 53 4.24 -6.24 -0.30
C VAL A 53 4.15 -7.46 -1.23
N THR A 54 3.27 -7.40 -2.23
CA THR A 54 3.09 -8.51 -3.19
C THR A 54 4.31 -8.71 -4.09
N ALA A 55 5.00 -7.63 -4.47
CA ALA A 55 6.26 -7.73 -5.23
C ALA A 55 7.37 -8.49 -4.49
N ILE A 56 7.36 -8.51 -3.14
CA ILE A 56 8.31 -9.26 -2.32
C ILE A 56 7.86 -10.72 -2.10
N GLY A 57 6.59 -11.04 -2.43
CA GLY A 57 5.98 -12.36 -2.25
C GLY A 57 4.99 -12.43 -1.10
N GLY A 58 4.42 -11.30 -0.67
CA GLY A 58 3.42 -11.24 0.40
C GLY A 58 4.01 -10.89 1.77
N TRP A 59 3.12 -10.61 2.72
CA TRP A 59 3.49 -10.08 4.04
C TRP A 59 4.37 -11.05 4.86
N GLN A 60 4.19 -12.37 4.68
CA GLN A 60 5.01 -13.37 5.36
C GLN A 60 6.48 -13.25 4.95
N LYS A 61 6.76 -13.17 3.64
CA LYS A 61 8.12 -13.03 3.13
C LYS A 61 8.75 -11.68 3.47
N VAL A 62 7.95 -10.62 3.58
CA VAL A 62 8.40 -9.32 4.08
C VAL A 62 8.88 -9.43 5.53
N ASN A 63 8.15 -10.14 6.39
CA ASN A 63 8.55 -10.40 7.78
C ASN A 63 9.84 -11.21 7.83
N ASP A 64 9.91 -12.33 7.10
CA ASP A 64 11.07 -13.23 7.11
C ASP A 64 12.35 -12.53 6.66
N LEU A 65 12.24 -11.58 5.72
CA LEU A 65 13.36 -10.81 5.19
C LEU A 65 13.61 -9.48 5.92
N LEU A 66 12.83 -9.16 6.96
CA LEU A 66 12.88 -7.89 7.69
C LEU A 66 12.81 -6.66 6.76
N LYS A 67 11.89 -6.67 5.79
CA LYS A 67 11.80 -5.66 4.71
C LYS A 67 10.78 -4.54 4.95
N TRP A 68 10.22 -4.42 6.15
CA TRP A 68 9.29 -3.33 6.44
C TRP A 68 9.91 -1.95 6.28
N ASP A 69 11.18 -1.74 6.67
CA ASP A 69 11.88 -0.47 6.46
C ASP A 69 11.99 -0.10 4.98
N TYR A 70 12.21 -1.08 4.11
CA TYR A 70 12.24 -0.87 2.66
C TYR A 70 10.86 -0.49 2.10
N ILE A 71 9.79 -1.10 2.62
CA ILE A 71 8.42 -0.77 2.22
C ILE A 71 8.03 0.63 2.69
N LEU A 72 8.40 1.00 3.93
CA LEU A 72 8.15 2.34 4.46
C LEU A 72 8.88 3.42 3.64
N ASP A 73 10.12 3.15 3.24
CA ASP A 73 10.89 4.03 2.35
C ASP A 73 10.19 4.21 0.99
N LYS A 74 9.70 3.11 0.38
CA LYS A 74 8.91 3.16 -0.87
C LYS A 74 7.61 3.95 -0.76
N LEU A 75 6.98 3.90 0.41
CA LEU A 75 5.76 4.66 0.73
C LEU A 75 6.07 6.09 1.20
N ASN A 76 7.35 6.51 1.15
CA ASN A 76 7.83 7.80 1.60
C ASN A 76 7.48 8.11 3.06
N PHE A 77 7.34 7.09 3.91
CA PHE A 77 7.17 7.30 5.35
C PHE A 77 8.53 7.64 5.98
N PRO A 78 8.57 8.62 6.92
CA PRO A 78 9.78 8.89 7.66
C PRO A 78 10.18 7.65 8.44
N LYS A 79 11.48 7.33 8.45
CA LYS A 79 12.02 6.29 9.32
C LYS A 79 11.65 6.67 10.76
N ALA A 80 10.99 5.75 11.47
CA ALA A 80 10.73 5.96 12.88
C ALA A 80 12.09 6.00 13.59
N CYS A 81 12.51 7.16 14.06
CA CYS A 81 13.49 7.22 15.13
C CYS A 81 12.78 6.62 16.35
N ALA A 82 13.21 5.44 16.79
CA ALA A 82 12.76 4.90 18.06
C ALA A 82 13.19 5.89 19.17
N ASN A 83 12.24 6.35 19.97
CA ASN A 83 12.48 7.10 21.22
C ASN A 83 12.52 6.13 22.39
#